data_AF-A0A7U9SZT1-F1
#
_entry.id   AF-A0A7U9SZT1-F1
#
_cell.length_a   1.000
_cell.length_b   1.000
_cell.length_c   1.000
_cell.angle_alpha   90.00
_cell.angle_beta   90.00
_cell.angle_gamma   90.00
#
_symmetry.space_group_name_H-M   'P 1'
#
loop_
_entity.id
_entity.type
_entity.pdbx_description
1 polymer ?
#
loop_
_entity_poly.entity_id
_entity_poly.type
_entity_poly.pdbx_seq_one_letter_code
_entity_poly.pdbx_strand_id
1 'polypeptide(L)'
;MGCEDVLIDGIRILNSLNMANCDGIDPDHCRNVRITGCHIECADDCIVFKNTASAMQYGPCENITVTGCTLTSTSAAIKFGTESEAPFRNIIVQNCNISRTNRGISLQLRDKGCIENVIFSGLNIDTRLFSPRHWWGKAEPIAITALRRKETTQLGCIRNITFENINCTGENGILIYGDETSDISDIYFKNLSLTLTEKTSWPKNTKDLRPCIGSGLAEDTLHVLTAHNARNVTLENLRWRTEKAMQEYVTEQIVVTECPGFKMNTGQNA
;
A
#
# COMPACT_ATOMS: atom_id res chain seq x y z
N MET A 1 -3.16 -19.82 -8.65
CA MET A 1 -3.71 -20.11 -7.31
C MET A 1 -3.12 -21.42 -6.81
N GLY A 2 -2.67 -21.47 -5.56
CA GLY A 2 -2.16 -22.70 -4.92
C GLY A 2 -0.82 -23.20 -5.49
N CYS A 3 -0.09 -22.36 -6.21
CA CYS A 3 1.14 -22.76 -6.91
C CYS A 3 2.34 -22.75 -5.96
N GLU A 4 3.31 -23.61 -6.25
CA GLU A 4 4.57 -23.72 -5.51
C GLU A 4 5.76 -23.69 -6.48
N ASP A 5 6.83 -23.02 -6.07
CA ASP A 5 8.08 -22.85 -6.83
C ASP A 5 7.86 -22.27 -8.23
N VAL A 6 7.41 -21.02 -8.26
CA VAL A 6 7.10 -20.29 -9.49
C VAL A 6 8.14 -19.21 -9.75
N LEU A 7 8.66 -19.16 -10.97
CA LEU A 7 9.44 -18.04 -11.49
C LEU A 7 8.66 -17.34 -12.60
N ILE A 8 8.46 -16.03 -12.45
CA ILE A 8 7.95 -15.14 -13.49
C ILE A 8 9.04 -14.12 -13.76
N ASP A 9 9.64 -14.17 -14.95
CA ASP A 9 10.85 -13.41 -15.26
C ASP A 9 10.74 -12.66 -16.59
N GLY A 10 11.03 -11.36 -16.56
CA GLY A 10 11.22 -10.53 -17.76
C GLY A 10 9.97 -10.32 -18.63
N ILE A 11 8.78 -10.63 -18.14
CA ILE A 11 7.55 -10.50 -18.93
C ILE A 11 7.05 -9.05 -18.98
N ARG A 12 6.30 -8.74 -20.05
CA ARG A 12 5.57 -7.48 -20.20
C ARG A 12 4.08 -7.74 -20.22
N ILE A 13 3.34 -7.18 -19.27
CA ILE A 13 1.88 -7.18 -19.22
C ILE A 13 1.42 -5.75 -19.51
N LEU A 14 0.73 -5.56 -20.63
CA LEU A 14 0.31 -4.24 -21.11
C LEU A 14 -1.22 -4.21 -21.19
N ASN A 15 -1.87 -4.16 -20.04
CA ASN A 15 -3.31 -4.10 -19.95
C ASN A 15 -3.82 -2.67 -20.20
N SER A 16 -5.08 -2.55 -20.60
CA SER A 16 -5.74 -1.25 -20.68
C SER A 16 -5.84 -0.62 -19.30
N LEU A 17 -5.44 0.65 -19.17
CA LEU A 17 -5.55 1.45 -17.95
C LEU A 17 -7.00 1.92 -17.65
N ASN A 18 -7.99 1.49 -18.44
CA ASN A 18 -9.39 1.88 -18.27
C ASN A 18 -10.33 0.69 -17.98
N MET A 19 -9.81 -0.52 -17.76
CA MET A 19 -10.60 -1.73 -17.57
C MET A 19 -10.61 -2.18 -16.11
N ALA A 20 -11.74 -2.04 -15.41
CA ALA A 20 -11.86 -2.53 -14.04
C ALA A 20 -11.50 -4.03 -13.92
N ASN A 21 -10.92 -4.43 -12.77
CA ASN A 21 -10.55 -5.81 -12.46
C ASN A 21 -9.53 -6.43 -13.44
N CYS A 22 -8.70 -5.58 -14.04
CA CYS A 22 -7.64 -5.99 -14.95
C CYS A 22 -6.29 -5.96 -14.21
N ASP A 23 -6.11 -6.93 -13.30
CA ASP A 23 -4.89 -7.14 -12.52
C ASP A 23 -3.76 -7.69 -13.41
N GLY A 24 -2.51 -7.61 -12.92
CA GLY A 24 -1.33 -8.16 -13.58
C GLY A 24 -1.02 -9.58 -13.13
N ILE A 25 -0.35 -9.71 -11.98
CA ILE A 25 0.05 -11.01 -11.40
C ILE A 25 -0.59 -11.17 -10.03
N ASP A 26 -1.32 -12.27 -9.85
CA ASP A 26 -2.09 -12.58 -8.64
C ASP A 26 -1.59 -13.87 -7.96
N PRO A 27 -0.54 -13.83 -7.11
CA PRO A 27 -0.21 -14.95 -6.26
C PRO A 27 -1.31 -15.14 -5.20
N ASP A 28 -2.23 -16.06 -5.49
CA ASP A 28 -3.33 -16.44 -4.59
C ASP A 28 -3.03 -17.79 -3.93
N HIS A 29 -2.82 -17.79 -2.60
CA HIS A 29 -2.33 -18.96 -1.84
C HIS A 29 -1.08 -19.63 -2.44
N CYS A 30 -0.17 -18.85 -3.02
CA CYS A 30 1.06 -19.37 -3.63
C CYS A 30 2.24 -19.35 -2.66
N ARG A 31 3.19 -20.28 -2.81
CA ARG A 31 4.40 -20.34 -2.00
C ARG A 31 5.67 -20.44 -2.85
N ASN A 32 6.77 -19.86 -2.36
CA ASN A 32 8.07 -19.90 -3.02
C ASN A 32 8.00 -19.29 -4.44
N VAL A 33 7.55 -18.04 -4.54
CA VAL A 33 7.37 -17.34 -5.82
C VAL A 33 8.45 -16.28 -6.02
N ARG A 34 8.95 -16.15 -7.25
CA ARG A 34 9.91 -15.13 -7.67
C ARG A 34 9.33 -14.37 -8.87
N ILE A 35 9.14 -13.07 -8.72
CA ILE A 35 8.68 -12.17 -9.80
C ILE A 35 9.80 -11.17 -10.07
N THR A 36 10.47 -11.32 -11.22
CA THR A 36 11.72 -10.63 -11.51
C THR A 36 11.66 -9.86 -12.83
N GLY A 37 12.17 -8.62 -12.86
CA GLY A 37 12.41 -7.89 -14.10
C GLY A 37 11.17 -7.61 -14.96
N CYS A 38 9.97 -7.65 -14.38
CA CYS A 38 8.72 -7.54 -15.14
C CYS A 38 8.34 -6.07 -15.39
N HIS A 39 7.66 -5.81 -16.51
CA HIS A 39 7.02 -4.52 -16.81
C HIS A 39 5.50 -4.70 -16.86
N ILE A 40 4.77 -4.04 -15.96
CA ILE A 40 3.33 -4.27 -15.79
C ILE A 40 2.59 -2.94 -15.82
N GLU A 41 1.62 -2.84 -16.72
CA GLU A 41 0.66 -1.74 -16.81
C GLU A 41 -0.75 -2.31 -16.65
N CYS A 42 -1.48 -1.85 -15.63
CA CYS A 42 -2.81 -2.38 -15.30
C CYS A 42 -3.78 -1.26 -14.90
N ALA A 43 -5.05 -1.41 -15.24
CA ALA A 43 -6.09 -0.55 -14.67
C ALA A 43 -6.32 -0.87 -13.19
N ASP A 44 -6.27 -2.14 -12.84
CA ASP A 44 -6.35 -2.59 -11.46
C ASP A 44 -4.94 -2.93 -10.95
N ASP A 45 -4.75 -3.93 -10.11
CA ASP A 45 -3.50 -4.07 -9.36
C ASP A 45 -2.36 -4.69 -10.21
N CYS A 46 -1.13 -4.14 -10.18
CA CYS A 46 -0.05 -4.76 -10.98
C CYS A 46 0.39 -6.11 -10.40
N ILE A 47 0.72 -6.14 -9.11
CA ILE A 47 1.02 -7.39 -8.39
C ILE A 47 0.18 -7.38 -7.11
N VAL A 48 -0.71 -8.36 -6.99
CA VAL A 48 -1.64 -8.46 -5.86
C VAL A 48 -1.59 -9.83 -5.20
N PHE A 49 -1.21 -9.84 -3.92
CA PHE A 49 -1.22 -11.04 -3.11
C PHE A 49 -2.62 -11.29 -2.57
N LYS A 50 -3.19 -12.46 -2.85
CA LYS A 50 -4.51 -12.86 -2.38
C LYS A 50 -4.46 -14.16 -1.58
N ASN A 51 -5.45 -14.32 -0.72
CA ASN A 51 -5.80 -15.56 -0.05
C ASN A 51 -7.32 -15.67 -0.09
N THR A 52 -7.85 -16.19 -1.19
CA THR A 52 -9.29 -16.28 -1.46
C THR A 52 -9.99 -17.36 -0.61
N ALA A 53 -11.13 -17.00 0.00
CA ALA A 53 -11.90 -17.90 0.89
C ALA A 53 -12.23 -19.28 0.30
N SER A 54 -12.51 -19.38 -1.01
CA SER A 54 -12.84 -20.63 -1.69
C SER A 54 -11.64 -21.56 -1.93
N ALA A 55 -10.44 -21.11 -1.58
CA ALA A 55 -9.16 -21.75 -1.89
C ALA A 55 -8.32 -22.02 -0.63
N MET A 56 -8.92 -21.93 0.56
CA MET A 56 -8.27 -22.10 1.86
C MET A 56 -7.48 -23.41 2.03
N GLN A 57 -7.81 -24.46 1.27
CA GLN A 57 -7.07 -25.73 1.27
C GLN A 57 -5.60 -25.57 0.86
N TYR A 58 -5.24 -24.47 0.17
CA TYR A 58 -3.86 -24.23 -0.27
C TYR A 58 -2.97 -23.57 0.79
N GLY A 59 -3.54 -23.10 1.91
CA GLY A 59 -2.78 -22.59 3.05
C GLY A 59 -2.41 -21.10 2.92
N PRO A 60 -1.25 -20.64 3.41
CA PRO A 60 -0.83 -19.23 3.31
C PRO A 60 -0.30 -18.87 1.91
N CYS A 61 -0.17 -17.57 1.65
CA CYS A 61 0.59 -17.02 0.53
C CYS A 61 1.93 -16.50 1.06
N GLU A 62 3.04 -17.18 0.78
CA GLU A 62 4.27 -17.00 1.55
C GLU A 62 5.57 -17.21 0.78
N ASN A 63 6.67 -16.68 1.31
CA ASN A 63 8.01 -16.80 0.74
C ASN A 63 8.06 -16.29 -0.71
N ILE A 64 7.73 -15.01 -0.90
CA ILE A 64 7.68 -14.39 -2.23
C ILE A 64 8.67 -13.25 -2.33
N THR A 65 9.42 -13.22 -3.44
CA THR A 65 10.29 -12.09 -3.78
C THR A 65 9.81 -11.42 -5.07
N VAL A 66 9.60 -10.11 -5.02
CA VAL A 66 9.37 -9.25 -6.17
C VAL A 66 10.58 -8.34 -6.33
N THR A 67 11.24 -8.34 -7.49
CA THR A 67 12.41 -7.47 -7.67
C THR A 67 12.67 -7.00 -9.09
N GLY A 68 13.16 -5.76 -9.23
CA GLY A 68 13.56 -5.21 -10.52
C GLY A 68 12.40 -4.89 -11.46
N CYS A 69 11.17 -4.76 -10.93
CA CYS A 69 9.98 -4.55 -11.74
C CYS A 69 9.70 -3.06 -11.99
N THR A 70 9.08 -2.77 -13.14
CA THR A 70 8.52 -1.44 -13.47
C THR A 70 7.00 -1.54 -13.53
N LEU A 71 6.30 -0.76 -12.70
CA LEU A 71 4.87 -0.93 -12.44
C LEU A 71 4.10 0.38 -12.65
N THR A 72 2.96 0.31 -13.33
CA THR A 72 2.01 1.42 -13.49
C THR A 72 0.59 0.92 -13.31
N SER A 73 -0.14 1.47 -12.34
CA SER A 73 -1.51 1.05 -12.04
C SER A 73 -2.48 2.21 -11.84
N THR A 74 -3.71 2.14 -12.38
CA THR A 74 -4.76 3.09 -11.99
C THR A 74 -5.44 2.77 -10.65
N SER A 75 -5.06 1.64 -10.05
CA SER A 75 -5.37 1.15 -8.70
C SER A 75 -4.06 1.09 -7.88
N ALA A 76 -3.58 -0.08 -7.44
CA ALA A 76 -2.30 -0.20 -6.72
C ALA A 76 -1.19 -0.91 -7.54
N ALA A 77 0.05 -0.43 -7.46
CA ALA A 77 1.17 -1.14 -8.08
C ALA A 77 1.51 -2.43 -7.32
N ILE A 78 1.59 -2.37 -5.99
CA ILE A 78 1.74 -3.55 -5.14
C ILE A 78 0.60 -3.57 -4.12
N LYS A 79 -0.12 -4.69 -4.03
CA LYS A 79 -1.24 -4.82 -3.10
C LYS A 79 -1.26 -6.15 -2.36
N PHE A 80 -1.74 -6.09 -1.13
CA PHE A 80 -2.09 -7.25 -0.32
C PHE A 80 -3.59 -7.18 -0.04
N GLY A 81 -4.30 -8.26 -0.38
CA GLY A 81 -5.76 -8.33 -0.33
C GLY A 81 -6.43 -7.82 -1.62
N THR A 82 -7.73 -7.53 -1.61
CA THR A 82 -8.55 -7.43 -0.40
C THR A 82 -8.85 -8.79 0.24
N GLU A 83 -8.90 -9.87 -0.53
CA GLU A 83 -9.15 -11.22 -0.02
C GLU A 83 -7.94 -11.69 0.80
N SER A 84 -8.13 -11.74 2.12
CA SER A 84 -7.06 -11.85 3.11
C SER A 84 -7.36 -12.92 4.16
N GLU A 85 -7.86 -14.08 3.72
CA GLU A 85 -8.44 -15.11 4.60
C GLU A 85 -7.41 -16.00 5.30
N ALA A 86 -6.18 -16.00 4.80
CA ALA A 86 -5.04 -16.71 5.34
C ALA A 86 -3.82 -15.76 5.44
N PRO A 87 -2.73 -16.17 6.12
CA PRO A 87 -1.53 -15.34 6.24
C PRO A 87 -0.86 -15.03 4.89
N PHE A 88 -0.42 -13.77 4.75
CA PHE A 88 0.64 -13.33 3.86
C PHE A 88 1.91 -13.17 4.69
N ARG A 89 2.96 -13.96 4.43
CA ARG A 89 4.17 -13.85 5.23
C ARG A 89 5.47 -14.09 4.50
N ASN A 90 6.53 -13.44 4.99
CA ASN A 90 7.88 -13.53 4.43
C ASN A 90 7.91 -13.09 2.97
N ILE A 91 7.50 -11.84 2.72
CA ILE A 91 7.43 -11.27 1.38
C ILE A 91 8.40 -10.09 1.27
N ILE A 92 9.21 -10.08 0.23
CA ILE A 92 10.20 -9.04 -0.04
C ILE A 92 9.88 -8.39 -1.38
N VAL A 93 9.76 -7.08 -1.41
CA VAL A 93 9.59 -6.28 -2.61
C VAL A 93 10.74 -5.28 -2.68
N GLN A 94 11.65 -5.44 -3.64
CA GLN A 94 12.87 -4.64 -3.66
C GLN A 94 13.31 -4.18 -5.05
N ASN A 95 13.90 -2.99 -5.12
CA ASN A 95 14.48 -2.43 -6.35
C ASN A 95 13.46 -2.29 -7.49
N CYS A 96 12.24 -1.84 -7.21
CA CYS A 96 11.20 -1.61 -8.20
C CYS A 96 10.98 -0.11 -8.45
N ASN A 97 10.57 0.22 -9.69
CA ASN A 97 10.16 1.55 -10.08
C ASN A 97 8.65 1.58 -10.30
N ILE A 98 7.94 2.35 -9.48
CA ILE A 98 6.49 2.52 -9.56
C ILE A 98 6.23 3.91 -10.10
N SER A 99 5.53 4.01 -11.22
CA SER A 99 5.27 5.29 -11.87
C SER A 99 3.81 5.52 -12.17
N ARG A 100 3.37 6.78 -12.17
CA ARG A 100 2.02 7.20 -12.58
C ARG A 100 0.94 6.28 -11.99
N THR A 101 1.00 6.02 -10.69
CA THR A 101 0.12 5.03 -10.04
C THR A 101 -0.84 5.65 -9.04
N ASN A 102 -2.06 5.12 -8.85
CA ASN A 102 -2.99 5.65 -7.85
C ASN A 102 -2.60 5.28 -6.41
N ARG A 103 -2.06 4.09 -6.15
CA ARG A 103 -1.38 3.76 -4.89
C ARG A 103 -0.08 3.02 -5.14
N GLY A 104 1.01 3.47 -4.53
CA GLY A 104 2.29 2.78 -4.68
C GLY A 104 2.24 1.39 -4.06
N ILE A 105 2.13 1.36 -2.73
CA ILE A 105 1.98 0.14 -1.93
C ILE A 105 0.66 0.21 -1.17
N SER A 106 -0.14 -0.85 -1.24
CA SER A 106 -1.42 -0.93 -0.54
C SER A 106 -1.55 -2.23 0.25
N LEU A 107 -1.47 -2.14 1.57
CA LEU A 107 -1.80 -3.24 2.48
C LEU A 107 -3.27 -3.09 2.88
N GLN A 108 -4.15 -3.97 2.41
CA GLN A 108 -5.58 -3.94 2.71
C GLN A 108 -5.99 -5.23 3.40
N LEU A 109 -5.86 -5.26 4.72
CA LEU A 109 -6.40 -6.34 5.52
C LEU A 109 -7.89 -6.13 5.73
N ARG A 110 -8.69 -7.10 5.32
CA ARG A 110 -10.15 -7.04 5.37
C ARG A 110 -10.81 -8.26 5.97
N ASP A 111 -10.04 -9.32 6.23
CA ASP A 111 -10.50 -10.61 6.69
C ASP A 111 -9.57 -11.13 7.82
N LYS A 112 -9.73 -12.40 8.21
CA LYS A 112 -9.12 -12.99 9.42
C LYS A 112 -7.62 -13.33 9.32
N GLY A 113 -7.04 -13.25 8.13
CA GLY A 113 -5.62 -13.52 7.91
C GLY A 113 -4.73 -12.43 8.49
N CYS A 114 -3.42 -12.58 8.32
CA CYS A 114 -2.45 -11.55 8.73
C CYS A 114 -1.53 -11.20 7.57
N ILE A 115 -1.08 -9.94 7.53
CA ILE A 115 0.06 -9.51 6.71
C ILE A 115 1.24 -9.36 7.66
N GLU A 116 2.24 -10.22 7.57
CA GLU A 116 3.37 -10.21 8.52
C GLU A 116 4.72 -10.45 7.87
N ASN A 117 5.79 -9.88 8.45
CA ASN A 117 7.16 -10.06 7.99
C ASN A 117 7.33 -9.67 6.50
N VAL A 118 7.00 -8.41 6.18
CA VAL A 118 7.08 -7.89 4.82
C VAL A 118 8.11 -6.75 4.76
N ILE A 119 8.98 -6.79 3.75
CA ILE A 119 10.01 -5.77 3.53
C ILE A 119 9.81 -5.13 2.16
N PHE A 120 9.76 -3.80 2.13
CA PHE A 120 9.80 -2.97 0.94
C PHE A 120 11.12 -2.18 0.95
N SER A 121 11.99 -2.40 -0.03
CA SER A 121 13.33 -1.78 -0.03
C SER A 121 13.77 -1.22 -1.38
N GLY A 122 14.36 -0.03 -1.41
CA GLY A 122 14.96 0.51 -2.63
C GLY A 122 13.94 0.84 -3.72
N LEU A 123 12.84 1.52 -3.36
CA LEU A 123 11.75 1.81 -4.28
C LEU A 123 11.72 3.28 -4.70
N ASN A 124 11.43 3.54 -5.97
CA ASN A 124 11.02 4.86 -6.44
C ASN A 124 9.52 4.82 -6.74
N ILE A 125 8.75 5.72 -6.14
CA ILE A 125 7.29 5.71 -6.19
C ILE A 125 6.78 7.08 -6.65
N ASP A 126 6.19 7.10 -7.84
CA ASP A 126 5.50 8.25 -8.40
C ASP A 126 3.99 7.97 -8.46
N THR A 127 3.23 8.65 -7.59
CA THR A 127 1.77 8.51 -7.54
C THR A 127 1.04 9.74 -8.09
N ARG A 128 -0.16 9.51 -8.61
CA ARG A 128 -1.10 10.56 -9.02
C ARG A 128 -2.51 10.03 -8.89
N LEU A 129 -3.48 10.93 -8.84
CA LEU A 129 -4.86 10.53 -8.90
C LEU A 129 -5.19 10.01 -10.32
N PHE A 130 -6.04 8.96 -10.39
CA PHE A 130 -6.77 8.55 -11.63
C PHE A 130 -8.29 8.81 -11.69
N SER A 131 -8.98 8.98 -10.56
CA SER A 131 -10.36 9.48 -10.55
C SER A 131 -10.72 10.22 -9.26
N PRO A 132 -11.66 11.18 -9.27
CA PRO A 132 -12.21 11.73 -8.04
C PRO A 132 -13.01 10.70 -7.22
N ARG A 133 -13.59 9.65 -7.83
CA ARG A 133 -14.46 8.69 -7.11
C ARG A 133 -14.36 7.22 -7.56
N HIS A 134 -14.03 6.95 -8.83
CA HIS A 134 -14.19 5.61 -9.41
C HIS A 134 -13.15 4.63 -8.87
N TRP A 135 -11.88 4.99 -8.93
CA TRP A 135 -10.79 4.16 -8.41
C TRP A 135 -10.69 4.27 -6.90
N TRP A 136 -10.38 3.15 -6.25
CA TRP A 136 -10.07 3.14 -4.83
C TRP A 136 -8.69 3.75 -4.62
N GLY A 137 -8.61 4.72 -3.70
CA GLY A 137 -7.38 5.42 -3.37
C GLY A 137 -7.27 6.81 -3.90
N LYS A 138 -6.34 7.55 -3.29
CA LYS A 138 -6.18 8.97 -3.44
C LYS A 138 -4.71 9.34 -3.61
N ALA A 139 -3.97 8.66 -4.48
CA ALA A 139 -2.55 8.93 -4.76
C ALA A 139 -1.58 8.61 -3.61
N GLU A 140 -1.94 7.75 -2.65
CA GLU A 140 -1.05 7.43 -1.53
C GLU A 140 0.17 6.62 -2.00
N PRO A 141 1.42 7.06 -1.77
CA PRO A 141 2.59 6.23 -2.05
C PRO A 141 2.61 4.95 -1.21
N ILE A 142 2.14 5.03 0.04
CA ILE A 142 2.03 3.90 0.96
C ILE A 142 0.69 4.04 1.71
N ALA A 143 -0.15 3.02 1.62
CA ALA A 143 -1.41 2.93 2.35
C ALA A 143 -1.49 1.59 3.09
N ILE A 144 -1.63 1.63 4.41
CA ILE A 144 -1.81 0.49 5.30
C ILE A 144 -3.17 0.63 5.95
N THR A 145 -4.08 -0.30 5.66
CA THR A 145 -5.45 -0.24 6.18
C THR A 145 -5.91 -1.60 6.69
N ALA A 146 -6.47 -1.62 7.89
CA ALA A 146 -7.11 -2.79 8.49
C ALA A 146 -8.51 -2.41 8.95
N LEU A 147 -9.51 -2.82 8.17
CA LEU A 147 -10.89 -2.35 8.28
C LEU A 147 -11.87 -3.47 7.99
N ARG A 148 -12.92 -3.61 8.80
CA ARG A 148 -13.97 -4.60 8.53
C ARG A 148 -14.76 -4.23 7.27
N ARG A 149 -15.02 -5.20 6.38
CA ARG A 149 -15.98 -5.04 5.26
C ARG A 149 -17.44 -5.25 5.71
N LYS A 150 -17.64 -6.03 6.76
CA LYS A 150 -18.94 -6.34 7.37
C LYS A 150 -18.79 -6.38 8.88
N GLU A 151 -19.85 -6.05 9.61
CA GLU A 151 -19.83 -6.06 11.08
C GLU A 151 -19.38 -7.41 11.66
N THR A 152 -19.72 -8.50 10.99
CA THR A 152 -19.38 -9.86 11.43
C THR A 152 -17.96 -10.29 11.10
N THR A 153 -17.19 -9.49 10.36
CA THR A 153 -15.84 -9.88 9.94
C THR A 153 -14.90 -9.77 11.12
N GLN A 154 -14.19 -10.86 11.42
CA GLN A 154 -13.04 -10.83 12.31
C GLN A 154 -11.80 -10.44 11.51
N LEU A 155 -11.15 -9.34 11.89
CA LEU A 155 -9.85 -8.97 11.34
C LEU A 155 -8.74 -9.77 12.03
N GLY A 156 -7.72 -10.16 11.25
CA GLY A 156 -6.44 -10.53 11.83
C GLY A 156 -5.56 -9.30 12.03
N CYS A 157 -4.32 -9.36 11.55
CA CYS A 157 -3.27 -8.40 11.92
C CYS A 157 -2.43 -7.91 10.74
N ILE A 158 -1.88 -6.71 10.85
CA ILE A 158 -0.78 -6.23 9.99
C ILE A 158 0.39 -5.95 10.92
N ARG A 159 1.49 -6.71 10.82
CA ARG A 159 2.60 -6.54 11.75
C ARG A 159 3.99 -6.80 11.16
N ASN A 160 5.02 -6.22 11.78
CA ASN A 160 6.41 -6.40 11.36
C ASN A 160 6.60 -6.08 9.87
N ILE A 161 6.28 -4.83 9.51
CA ILE A 161 6.41 -4.33 8.15
C ILE A 161 7.52 -3.29 8.11
N THR A 162 8.47 -3.46 7.20
CA THR A 162 9.59 -2.53 7.01
C THR A 162 9.51 -1.87 5.64
N PHE A 163 9.62 -0.55 5.63
CA PHE A 163 9.79 0.28 4.45
C PHE A 163 11.15 0.96 4.55
N GLU A 164 12.06 0.69 3.63
CA GLU A 164 13.42 1.25 3.70
C GLU A 164 13.95 1.77 2.36
N ASN A 165 14.67 2.89 2.41
CA ASN A 165 15.31 3.50 1.23
C ASN A 165 14.31 3.75 0.09
N ILE A 166 13.21 4.46 0.38
CA ILE A 166 12.14 4.72 -0.60
C ILE A 166 12.06 6.22 -0.90
N ASN A 167 12.00 6.56 -2.18
CA ASN A 167 11.74 7.92 -2.65
C ASN A 167 10.35 8.02 -3.26
N CYS A 168 9.54 8.93 -2.74
CA CYS A 168 8.16 9.12 -3.14
C CYS A 168 7.95 10.53 -3.71
N THR A 169 7.19 10.64 -4.80
CA THR A 169 6.65 11.90 -5.30
C THR A 169 5.18 11.70 -5.65
N GLY A 170 4.27 12.42 -5.01
CA GLY A 170 2.85 12.11 -5.08
C GLY A 170 1.94 13.28 -4.81
N GLU A 171 0.64 13.06 -5.03
CA GLU A 171 -0.41 14.02 -4.70
C GLU A 171 -1.00 13.78 -3.30
N ASN A 172 -0.54 12.76 -2.58
CA ASN A 172 -0.96 12.44 -1.23
C ASN A 172 0.18 11.80 -0.41
N GLY A 173 0.02 11.75 0.91
CA GLY A 173 1.00 11.22 1.84
C GLY A 173 0.79 9.76 2.23
N ILE A 174 1.52 9.35 3.28
CA ILE A 174 1.48 8.00 3.84
C ILE A 174 0.23 7.86 4.72
N LEU A 175 -0.53 6.79 4.50
CA LEU A 175 -1.73 6.49 5.29
C LEU A 175 -1.54 5.19 6.08
N ILE A 176 -1.77 5.24 7.38
CA ILE A 176 -1.91 4.08 8.27
C ILE A 176 -3.25 4.24 9.00
N TYR A 177 -4.17 3.31 8.79
CA TYR A 177 -5.52 3.43 9.34
C TYR A 177 -6.10 2.08 9.76
N GLY A 178 -6.30 1.92 11.06
CA GLY A 178 -7.04 0.82 11.67
C GLY A 178 -8.43 1.26 12.17
N ASP A 179 -9.44 0.39 12.07
CA ASP A 179 -10.64 0.52 12.91
C ASP A 179 -10.38 0.02 14.34
N GLU A 180 -11.29 0.27 15.27
CA GLU A 180 -11.17 -0.11 16.69
C GLU A 180 -10.89 -1.61 16.95
N THR A 181 -11.19 -2.48 15.99
CA THR A 181 -10.99 -3.93 16.08
C THR A 181 -9.66 -4.40 15.48
N SER A 182 -8.97 -3.50 14.79
CA SER A 182 -7.75 -3.84 14.04
C SER A 182 -6.52 -4.02 14.93
N ASP A 183 -5.59 -4.82 14.41
CA ASP A 183 -4.26 -4.98 14.99
C ASP A 183 -3.17 -4.61 13.98
N ILE A 184 -2.89 -3.31 13.86
CA ILE A 184 -1.72 -2.79 13.13
C ILE A 184 -0.61 -2.54 14.15
N SER A 185 0.53 -3.22 14.01
CA SER A 185 1.66 -3.07 14.94
C SER A 185 3.03 -3.18 14.28
N ASP A 186 4.06 -2.63 14.91
CA ASP A 186 5.47 -2.83 14.53
C ASP A 186 5.73 -2.47 13.05
N ILE A 187 5.44 -1.22 12.70
CA ILE A 187 5.63 -0.66 11.36
C ILE A 187 6.86 0.24 11.37
N TYR A 188 7.84 -0.05 10.53
CA TYR A 188 9.13 0.63 10.50
C TYR A 188 9.33 1.34 9.16
N PHE A 189 9.62 2.63 9.21
CA PHE A 189 10.01 3.44 8.06
C PHE A 189 11.44 3.93 8.28
N LYS A 190 12.34 3.61 7.36
CA LYS A 190 13.76 3.97 7.46
C LYS A 190 14.27 4.60 6.16
N ASN A 191 14.80 5.83 6.23
CA ASN A 191 15.32 6.54 5.06
C ASN A 191 14.26 6.71 3.96
N LEU A 192 13.18 7.42 4.27
CA LEU A 192 12.15 7.77 3.30
C LEU A 192 12.24 9.24 2.90
N SER A 193 12.00 9.53 1.62
CA SER A 193 11.75 10.89 1.14
C SER A 193 10.37 10.97 0.49
N LEU A 194 9.60 12.03 0.78
CA LEU A 194 8.29 12.27 0.17
C LEU A 194 8.18 13.72 -0.32
N THR A 195 7.98 13.90 -1.63
CA THR A 195 7.60 15.20 -2.20
C THR A 195 6.12 15.21 -2.55
N LEU A 196 5.36 16.08 -1.87
CA LEU A 196 3.98 16.39 -2.25
C LEU A 196 3.99 17.44 -3.37
N THR A 197 3.48 17.06 -4.53
CA THR A 197 3.44 17.89 -5.75
C THR A 197 2.07 17.77 -6.41
N GLU A 198 1.61 18.85 -7.03
CA GLU A 198 0.34 18.85 -7.76
C GLU A 198 0.56 18.26 -9.17
N LYS A 199 -0.18 17.19 -9.51
CA LYS A 199 -0.06 16.54 -10.83
C LYS A 199 -1.37 16.53 -11.63
N THR A 200 -2.48 16.75 -10.93
CA THR A 200 -3.83 16.74 -11.47
C THR A 200 -4.64 17.89 -10.85
N SER A 201 -5.68 18.32 -11.55
CA SER A 201 -6.60 19.36 -11.09
C SER A 201 -7.69 18.85 -10.14
N TRP A 202 -7.58 17.62 -9.63
CA TRP A 202 -8.64 17.02 -8.83
C TRP A 202 -8.51 17.35 -7.35
N PRO A 203 -9.62 17.29 -6.59
CA PRO A 203 -9.61 17.63 -5.18
C PRO A 203 -8.62 16.76 -4.39
N LYS A 204 -7.80 17.41 -3.56
CA LYS A 204 -6.79 16.75 -2.69
C LYS A 204 -7.30 16.44 -1.29
N ASN A 205 -8.53 16.86 -0.98
CA ASN A 205 -9.13 16.82 0.35
C ASN A 205 -10.03 15.59 0.54
N THR A 206 -9.59 14.41 0.12
CA THR A 206 -10.40 13.19 0.22
C THR A 206 -9.56 12.05 0.72
N LYS A 207 -10.09 11.31 1.69
CA LYS A 207 -9.58 10.04 2.16
C LYS A 207 -10.45 8.90 1.62
N ASP A 208 -9.81 7.80 1.23
CA ASP A 208 -10.49 6.60 0.74
C ASP A 208 -10.07 5.34 1.51
N LEU A 209 -10.97 4.90 2.38
CA LEU A 209 -10.85 3.73 3.24
C LEU A 209 -11.55 2.49 2.68
N ARG A 210 -12.14 2.59 1.48
CA ARG A 210 -12.85 1.46 0.87
C ARG A 210 -11.89 0.29 0.58
N PRO A 211 -12.40 -0.95 0.63
CA PRO A 211 -13.75 -1.32 1.05
C PRO A 211 -13.84 -1.40 2.58
N CYS A 212 -14.87 -0.83 3.18
CA CYS A 212 -15.13 -0.92 4.62
C CYS A 212 -16.64 -0.84 4.86
N ILE A 213 -17.08 -0.99 6.12
CA ILE A 213 -18.45 -0.67 6.51
C ILE A 213 -18.74 0.82 6.18
N GLY A 214 -19.89 1.10 5.58
CA GLY A 214 -20.27 2.45 5.15
C GLY A 214 -19.68 2.88 3.81
N SER A 215 -19.56 4.19 3.58
CA SER A 215 -19.08 4.72 2.29
C SER A 215 -17.57 4.57 2.10
N GLY A 216 -16.79 4.61 3.18
CA GLY A 216 -15.32 4.66 3.17
C GLY A 216 -14.70 5.92 2.53
N LEU A 217 -15.52 6.79 1.94
CA LEU A 217 -15.08 8.07 1.37
C LEU A 217 -15.46 9.19 2.34
N ALA A 218 -14.46 9.98 2.72
CA ALA A 218 -14.64 11.14 3.56
C ALA A 218 -13.82 12.32 3.04
N GLU A 219 -14.33 13.53 3.26
CA GLU A 219 -13.49 14.72 3.15
C GLU A 219 -12.45 14.70 4.27
N ASP A 220 -11.22 15.04 3.93
CA ASP A 220 -10.12 15.10 4.88
C ASP A 220 -9.08 16.11 4.41
N THR A 221 -8.26 16.63 5.31
CA THR A 221 -7.11 17.45 4.93
C THR A 221 -5.95 16.57 4.45
N LEU A 222 -5.06 17.14 3.64
CA LEU A 222 -3.90 16.41 3.16
C LEU A 222 -2.79 16.42 4.23
N HIS A 223 -2.12 15.29 4.42
CA HIS A 223 -1.02 15.15 5.37
C HIS A 223 0.17 14.46 4.69
N VAL A 224 1.38 14.70 5.18
CA VAL A 224 2.57 13.92 4.79
C VAL A 224 2.45 12.49 5.34
N LEU A 225 1.95 12.37 6.57
CA LEU A 225 1.64 11.09 7.19
C LEU A 225 0.40 11.19 8.08
N THR A 226 -0.50 10.23 7.95
CA THR A 226 -1.60 9.99 8.89
C THR A 226 -1.45 8.61 9.48
N ALA A 227 -1.46 8.50 10.81
CA ALA A 227 -1.53 7.25 11.55
C ALA A 227 -2.73 7.26 12.51
N HIS A 228 -3.62 6.29 12.34
CA HIS A 228 -4.79 6.08 13.18
C HIS A 228 -4.86 4.63 13.65
N ASN A 229 -4.98 4.44 14.96
CA ASN A 229 -5.07 3.13 15.62
C ASN A 229 -4.01 2.12 15.17
N ALA A 230 -2.74 2.41 15.45
CA ALA A 230 -1.60 1.55 15.13
C ALA A 230 -0.52 1.62 16.22
N ARG A 231 0.04 0.49 16.62
CA ARG A 231 1.03 0.42 17.72
C ARG A 231 2.46 0.35 17.19
N ASN A 232 3.41 0.95 17.92
CA ASN A 232 4.85 0.84 17.63
C ASN A 232 5.24 1.25 16.19
N VAL A 233 4.62 2.31 15.66
CA VAL A 233 5.04 2.89 14.37
C VAL A 233 6.33 3.70 14.59
N THR A 234 7.40 3.36 13.89
CA THR A 234 8.71 4.04 14.01
C THR A 234 9.10 4.69 12.69
N LEU A 235 9.39 5.99 12.74
CA LEU A 235 9.94 6.76 11.63
C LEU A 235 11.41 7.11 11.93
N GLU A 236 12.33 6.60 11.12
CA GLU A 236 13.76 6.90 11.18
C GLU A 236 14.15 7.59 9.86
N ASN A 237 14.56 8.85 9.93
CA ASN A 237 14.99 9.62 8.75
C ASN A 237 13.90 9.71 7.65
N LEU A 238 12.69 10.12 8.04
CA LEU A 238 11.65 10.58 7.10
C LEU A 238 11.92 12.05 6.75
N ARG A 239 12.12 12.33 5.46
CA ARG A 239 12.25 13.68 4.91
C ARG A 239 11.05 13.98 4.02
N TRP A 240 10.53 15.19 4.04
CA TRP A 240 9.45 15.59 3.16
C TRP A 240 9.61 17.00 2.63
N ARG A 241 8.97 17.25 1.48
CA ARG A 241 8.86 18.57 0.85
C ARG A 241 7.45 18.74 0.31
N THR A 242 6.81 19.86 0.62
CA THR A 242 5.51 20.22 0.05
C THR A 242 5.70 21.39 -0.89
N GLU A 243 5.43 21.17 -2.19
CA GLU A 243 5.53 22.22 -3.19
C GLU A 243 4.46 23.28 -3.01
N LYS A 244 4.73 24.50 -3.50
CA LYS A 244 3.90 25.69 -3.25
C LYS A 244 2.41 25.45 -3.56
N ALA A 245 2.10 24.79 -4.67
CA ALA A 245 0.73 24.47 -5.08
C ALA A 245 0.01 23.49 -4.13
N MET A 246 0.76 22.71 -3.34
CA MET A 246 0.21 21.73 -2.41
C MET A 246 0.08 22.27 -0.97
N GLN A 247 0.69 23.43 -0.67
CA GLN A 247 0.75 23.97 0.70
C GLN A 247 -0.62 24.32 1.26
N GLU A 248 -1.56 24.77 0.44
CA GLU A 248 -2.91 25.13 0.90
C GLU A 248 -3.74 23.90 1.34
N TYR A 249 -3.40 22.71 0.85
CA TYR A 249 -4.10 21.47 1.21
C TYR A 249 -3.54 20.82 2.49
N VAL A 250 -2.30 21.15 2.86
CA VAL A 250 -1.59 20.54 3.99
C VAL A 250 -1.73 21.42 5.23
N THR A 251 -2.71 21.12 6.07
CA THR A 251 -2.95 21.82 7.34
C THR A 251 -1.98 21.38 8.43
N GLU A 252 -1.73 20.07 8.51
CA GLU A 252 -0.80 19.45 9.44
C GLU A 252 0.10 18.47 8.69
N GLN A 253 1.39 18.41 9.03
CA GLN A 253 2.31 17.51 8.32
C GLN A 253 2.07 16.05 8.73
N ILE A 254 1.97 15.81 10.03
CA ILE A 254 1.89 14.47 10.60
C ILE A 254 0.75 14.45 11.62
N VAL A 255 -0.24 13.59 11.38
CA VAL A 255 -1.39 13.38 12.27
C VAL A 255 -1.31 11.98 12.85
N VAL A 256 -1.32 11.89 14.18
CA VAL A 256 -1.21 10.63 14.92
C VAL A 256 -2.29 10.55 15.97
N THR A 257 -3.16 9.55 15.85
CA THR A 257 -4.32 9.33 16.73
C THR A 257 -4.34 7.88 17.18
N GLU A 258 -4.47 7.63 18.49
CA GLU A 258 -4.54 6.27 19.05
C GLU A 258 -3.35 5.36 18.69
N CYS A 259 -2.14 5.93 18.61
CA CYS A 259 -0.94 5.19 18.23
C CYS A 259 0.08 5.05 19.37
N PRO A 260 -0.15 4.17 20.36
CA PRO A 260 0.80 3.97 21.45
C PRO A 260 2.14 3.43 20.92
N GLY A 261 3.25 3.97 21.42
CA GLY A 261 4.58 3.60 20.98
C GLY A 261 5.01 4.21 19.64
N PHE A 262 4.25 5.18 19.09
CA PHE A 262 4.71 5.97 17.94
C PHE A 262 6.02 6.69 18.27
N LYS A 263 7.03 6.55 17.40
CA LYS A 263 8.35 7.16 17.53
C LYS A 263 8.77 7.81 16.22
N MET A 264 9.34 9.01 16.31
CA MET A 264 9.90 9.70 15.16
C MET A 264 11.27 10.28 15.52
N ASN A 265 12.31 9.76 14.84
CA ASN A 265 13.67 10.22 14.94
C ASN A 265 14.00 10.97 13.64
N THR A 266 13.88 12.29 13.67
CA THR A 266 14.28 13.13 12.53
C THR A 266 15.80 13.17 12.47
N GLY A 267 16.37 12.69 11.36
CA GLY A 267 17.69 13.15 10.93
C GLY A 267 17.55 14.65 10.65
N GLN A 268 18.48 15.47 11.16
CA GLN A 268 18.44 16.92 11.08
C GLN A 268 17.93 17.40 9.71
N ASN A 269 16.90 18.26 9.71
CA ASN A 269 16.44 18.96 8.52
C ASN A 269 17.64 19.71 7.91
N ALA A 270 18.02 19.33 6.69
CA ALA A 270 18.94 20.09 5.85
C ALA A 270 18.14 20.80 4.75
#